data_AF-A0AAV6KH43-F1
#
_entry.id   AF-A0AAV6KH43-F1
#
_cell.length_a   1.000
_cell.length_b   1.000
_cell.length_c   1.000
_cell.angle_alpha   90.00
_cell.angle_beta   90.00
_cell.angle_gamma   90.00
#
_symmetry.space_group_name_H-M   'P 1'
#
loop_
_entity.id
_entity.type
_entity.pdbx_description
1 polymer ?
#
loop_
_entity_poly.entity_id
_entity_poly.type
_entity_poly.pdbx_seq_one_letter_code
_entity_poly.pdbx_strand_id
1 'polypeptide(L)'
;MAPKPQRRHTCVYGFGAHPATQDYKCQAFVDGAVHWVAYEPCAWLGGGVRNLIMLFNMASESFSEFKLPPTLAYQPPPSLSIKTFGQSMAVLCRGPRDSGGCCIWVMKEYGVAESWTKLFMLNDDDKFGDEYSELEFPLKLRFGCHWVVGSHNGLLCLSNDDYSDQPHIIIWNTSTRKSVTLPTAPTPQCPNTCVYGFGAHPTTQEYKVIRIEYEYLFKGPPKVEIYTQGTRSWRGISSYAPPRYFVTLRWSRFFLNGVVHWVAYETCEEGGFRNFMVLFDMASESFSEFMLPTTLAEAPLETISISVELFGESLALFCHGQRYNNSCCIWVMKEYGVAESWTELFTFKILGMPCKIIGLRKNGEVLQASKNSLASFAPATGTQRDTGIMISSLAQVSFDSFMETLVLVE
;
A
#
# COMPACT_ATOMS: atom_id res chain seq x y z
N MET A 1 -10.94 -44.04 -42.72
CA MET A 1 -10.51 -43.32 -41.51
C MET A 1 -10.54 -41.83 -41.80
N ALA A 2 -11.48 -41.09 -41.22
CA ALA A 2 -11.46 -39.63 -41.30
C ALA A 2 -10.29 -39.10 -40.44
N PRO A 3 -9.53 -38.09 -40.90
CA PRO A 3 -8.44 -37.53 -40.10
C PRO A 3 -9.02 -36.86 -38.84
N LYS A 4 -8.38 -37.13 -37.69
CA LYS A 4 -8.68 -36.43 -36.42
C LYS A 4 -8.58 -34.91 -36.64
N PRO A 5 -9.49 -34.10 -36.10
CA PRO A 5 -9.41 -32.65 -36.23
C PRO A 5 -8.13 -32.17 -35.53
N GLN A 6 -7.20 -31.60 -36.31
CA GLN A 6 -6.11 -30.79 -35.77
C GLN A 6 -6.74 -29.62 -35.01
N ARG A 7 -6.43 -29.49 -33.72
CA ARG A 7 -6.71 -28.27 -32.96
C ARG A 7 -5.99 -27.13 -33.66
N ARG A 8 -6.74 -26.30 -34.39
CA ARG A 8 -6.23 -25.03 -34.90
C ARG A 8 -6.13 -24.09 -33.71
N HIS A 9 -4.96 -24.06 -33.09
CA HIS A 9 -4.58 -22.94 -32.25
C HIS A 9 -4.41 -21.75 -33.19
N THR A 10 -5.34 -20.79 -33.14
CA THR A 10 -5.17 -19.49 -33.80
C THR A 10 -4.09 -18.74 -33.03
N CYS A 11 -2.83 -19.07 -33.28
CA CYS A 11 -1.69 -18.36 -32.72
C CYS A 11 -1.52 -17.08 -33.54
N VAL A 12 -2.02 -15.97 -33.01
CA VAL A 12 -1.76 -14.65 -33.57
C VAL A 12 -0.29 -14.33 -33.31
N TYR A 13 0.49 -14.16 -34.37
CA TYR A 13 1.82 -13.55 -34.30
C TYR A 13 1.63 -12.11 -33.79
N GLY A 14 2.18 -11.81 -32.61
CA GLY A 14 2.14 -10.49 -31.99
C GLY A 14 1.22 -10.44 -30.78
N PHE A 15 1.79 -10.08 -29.63
CA PHE A 15 1.16 -9.46 -28.46
C PHE A 15 -0.34 -9.78 -28.29
N GLY A 16 -0.65 -10.86 -27.55
CA GLY A 16 -2.01 -11.38 -27.37
C GLY A 16 -3.04 -10.30 -27.06
N ALA A 17 -3.97 -10.10 -28.00
CA ALA A 17 -5.12 -9.22 -27.86
C ALA A 17 -6.35 -10.02 -27.41
N HIS A 18 -7.10 -9.48 -26.45
CA HIS A 18 -8.40 -10.06 -26.09
C HIS A 18 -9.42 -9.84 -27.22
N PRO A 19 -10.12 -10.89 -27.72
CA PRO A 19 -10.96 -10.79 -28.92
C PRO A 19 -12.10 -9.77 -28.81
N ALA A 20 -12.57 -9.49 -27.59
CA ALA A 20 -13.70 -8.58 -27.37
C ALA A 20 -13.30 -7.17 -26.90
N THR A 21 -12.08 -6.97 -26.40
CA THR A 21 -11.66 -5.67 -25.82
C THR A 21 -10.48 -5.03 -26.51
N GLN A 22 -9.78 -5.74 -27.41
CA GLN A 22 -8.55 -5.27 -28.07
C GLN A 22 -7.44 -4.82 -27.11
N ASP A 23 -7.49 -5.21 -25.83
CA ASP A 23 -6.43 -4.94 -24.86
C ASP A 23 -5.18 -5.77 -25.16
N TYR A 24 -4.04 -5.09 -25.30
CA TYR A 24 -2.71 -5.70 -25.35
C TYR A 24 -2.32 -6.13 -23.93
N LYS A 25 -2.28 -7.44 -23.64
CA LYS A 25 -2.08 -7.90 -22.26
C LYS A 25 -0.65 -8.33 -21.91
N CYS A 26 -0.33 -8.00 -20.67
CA CYS A 26 0.89 -8.19 -19.88
C CYS A 26 1.73 -9.42 -20.23
N GLN A 27 3.05 -9.21 -20.33
CA GLN A 27 4.06 -10.24 -20.52
C GLN A 27 4.92 -10.38 -19.27
N ALA A 28 5.39 -11.59 -19.00
CA ALA A 28 6.38 -11.86 -17.95
C ALA A 28 7.51 -12.73 -18.50
N PHE A 29 8.75 -12.42 -18.12
CA PHE A 29 9.91 -13.23 -18.46
C PHE A 29 10.37 -13.99 -17.21
N VAL A 30 10.29 -15.31 -17.25
CA VAL A 30 10.63 -16.21 -16.13
C VAL A 30 11.33 -17.43 -16.70
N ASP A 31 12.44 -17.85 -16.08
CA ASP A 31 13.17 -19.07 -16.43
C ASP A 31 13.47 -19.22 -17.94
N GLY A 32 13.97 -18.15 -18.56
CA GLY A 32 14.35 -18.15 -19.97
C GLY A 32 13.18 -18.17 -20.95
N ALA A 33 11.93 -17.97 -20.49
CA ALA A 33 10.74 -17.99 -21.32
C ALA A 33 9.88 -16.72 -21.18
N VAL A 34 9.28 -16.29 -22.29
CA VAL A 34 8.29 -15.21 -22.34
C VAL A 34 6.90 -15.81 -22.14
N HIS A 35 6.12 -15.27 -21.22
CA HIS A 35 4.78 -15.73 -20.85
C HIS A 35 3.73 -14.66 -21.15
N TRP A 36 2.55 -15.08 -21.62
CA TRP A 36 1.39 -14.20 -21.80
C TRP A 36 0.08 -14.95 -21.56
N VAL A 37 -0.96 -14.18 -21.23
CA VAL A 37 -2.32 -14.73 -21.10
C VAL A 37 -2.88 -14.97 -22.49
N ALA A 38 -3.42 -16.15 -22.73
CA ALA A 38 -4.15 -16.52 -23.92
C ALA A 38 -5.54 -17.08 -23.58
N TYR A 39 -6.38 -17.19 -24.60
CA TYR A 39 -7.78 -17.55 -24.47
C TYR A 39 -8.15 -18.63 -25.49
N GLU A 40 -8.78 -19.71 -25.03
CA GLU A 40 -9.27 -20.80 -25.88
C GLU A 40 -10.82 -20.78 -25.87
N PRO A 41 -11.48 -20.53 -27.02
CA PRO A 41 -12.93 -20.62 -27.13
C PRO A 41 -13.41 -22.05 -26.84
N CYS A 42 -14.31 -22.21 -25.88
CA CYS A 42 -14.85 -23.51 -25.49
C CYS A 42 -16.27 -23.69 -26.01
N ALA A 43 -16.41 -24.38 -27.15
CA ALA A 43 -17.71 -24.66 -27.77
C ALA A 43 -18.67 -25.48 -26.87
N TRP A 44 -18.13 -26.26 -25.92
CA TRP A 44 -18.89 -27.16 -25.04
C TRP A 44 -19.53 -26.48 -23.82
N LEU A 45 -19.22 -25.21 -23.56
CA LEU A 45 -19.73 -24.42 -22.43
C LEU A 45 -20.82 -23.41 -22.84
N GLY A 46 -21.44 -23.57 -24.01
CA GLY A 46 -22.46 -22.63 -24.49
C GLY A 46 -21.91 -21.24 -24.82
N GLY A 47 -20.64 -21.13 -25.23
CA GLY A 47 -19.99 -19.86 -25.59
C GLY A 47 -18.94 -19.34 -24.59
N GLY A 48 -18.48 -20.17 -23.65
CA GLY A 48 -17.44 -19.81 -22.67
C GLY A 48 -16.02 -19.72 -23.24
N VAL A 49 -15.13 -19.04 -22.53
CA VAL A 49 -13.70 -18.90 -22.85
C VAL A 49 -12.88 -19.54 -21.72
N ARG A 50 -11.87 -20.33 -22.07
CA ARG A 50 -10.89 -20.87 -21.12
C ARG A 50 -9.64 -20.00 -21.13
N ASN A 51 -9.20 -19.59 -19.95
CA ASN A 51 -7.94 -18.88 -19.78
C ASN A 51 -6.78 -19.87 -19.73
N LEU A 52 -5.67 -19.54 -20.39
CA LEU A 52 -4.42 -20.28 -20.30
C LEU A 52 -3.23 -19.32 -20.30
N ILE A 53 -2.09 -19.80 -19.80
CA ILE A 53 -0.81 -19.10 -19.94
C ILE A 53 -0.04 -19.79 -21.04
N MET A 54 0.26 -19.05 -22.10
CA MET A 54 1.18 -19.52 -23.13
C MET A 54 2.59 -19.04 -22.81
N LEU A 55 3.58 -19.86 -23.15
CA LEU A 55 4.97 -19.49 -23.04
C LEU A 55 5.74 -19.82 -24.32
N PHE A 56 6.77 -19.03 -24.57
CA PHE A 56 7.79 -19.29 -25.58
C PHE A 56 9.15 -19.40 -24.88
N ASN A 57 9.73 -20.59 -24.90
CA ASN A 57 11.06 -20.84 -24.34
C ASN A 57 12.12 -20.35 -25.33
N MET A 58 13.00 -19.45 -24.90
CA MET A 58 14.02 -18.85 -25.77
C MET A 58 15.16 -19.81 -26.12
N ALA A 59 15.45 -20.80 -25.28
CA ALA A 59 16.55 -21.74 -25.49
C ALA A 59 16.14 -22.90 -26.42
N SER A 60 14.93 -23.42 -26.25
CA SER A 60 14.39 -24.50 -27.10
C SER A 60 13.57 -23.99 -28.28
N GLU A 61 13.35 -22.68 -28.39
CA GLU A 61 12.53 -22.02 -29.40
C GLU A 61 11.13 -22.65 -29.55
N SER A 62 10.55 -23.10 -28.44
CA SER A 62 9.32 -23.89 -28.43
C SER A 62 8.22 -23.25 -27.62
N PHE A 63 6.98 -23.40 -28.10
CA PHE A 63 5.78 -23.00 -27.36
C PHE A 63 5.30 -24.11 -26.43
N SER A 64 4.84 -23.73 -25.24
CA SER A 64 4.10 -24.64 -24.35
C SER A 64 3.02 -23.90 -23.56
N GLU A 65 2.12 -24.66 -22.93
CA GLU A 65 1.06 -24.12 -22.09
C GLU A 65 1.31 -24.43 -20.62
N PHE A 66 1.02 -23.45 -19.76
CA PHE A 66 0.92 -23.64 -18.32
C PHE A 66 -0.54 -23.84 -17.93
N LYS A 67 -0.79 -24.89 -17.13
CA LYS A 67 -2.10 -25.10 -16.53
C LYS A 67 -2.28 -24.11 -15.37
N LEU A 68 -3.30 -23.26 -15.50
CA LEU A 68 -3.83 -22.47 -14.39
C LEU A 68 -4.58 -23.40 -13.41
N PRO A 69 -4.70 -23.02 -12.12
CA PRO A 69 -5.65 -23.63 -11.20
C PRO A 69 -7.06 -23.69 -11.82
N PRO A 70 -7.85 -24.76 -11.59
CA PRO A 70 -9.18 -24.91 -12.18
C PRO A 70 -10.09 -23.70 -11.92
N THR A 71 -9.93 -23.07 -10.75
CA THR A 71 -10.64 -21.85 -10.33
C THR A 71 -10.34 -20.62 -11.20
N LEU A 72 -9.18 -20.54 -11.85
CA LEU A 72 -8.76 -19.43 -12.73
C LEU A 72 -8.96 -19.77 -14.22
N ALA A 73 -8.88 -21.05 -14.57
CA ALA A 73 -8.96 -21.52 -15.95
C ALA A 73 -10.37 -21.35 -16.56
N TYR A 74 -11.43 -21.42 -15.74
CA TYR A 74 -12.83 -21.51 -16.19
C TYR A 74 -13.73 -20.44 -15.56
N GLN A 75 -13.36 -19.16 -15.63
CA GLN A 75 -14.22 -18.05 -15.20
C GLN A 75 -14.66 -17.17 -16.38
N PRO A 76 -15.93 -16.73 -16.42
CA PRO A 76 -16.41 -15.72 -17.37
C PRO A 76 -15.85 -14.33 -17.01
N PRO A 77 -15.53 -13.53 -18.02
CA PRO A 77 -14.18 -13.00 -18.24
C PRO A 77 -13.62 -12.23 -17.03
N PRO A 78 -12.72 -12.83 -16.22
CA PRO A 78 -11.88 -12.08 -15.32
C PRO A 78 -10.74 -11.41 -16.10
N SER A 79 -10.30 -10.25 -15.62
CA SER A 79 -9.06 -9.66 -16.11
C SER A 79 -7.88 -10.38 -15.43
N LEU A 80 -7.33 -11.37 -16.12
CA LEU A 80 -6.04 -11.97 -15.73
C LEU A 80 -4.90 -11.10 -16.23
N SER A 81 -3.93 -10.85 -15.36
CA SER A 81 -2.62 -10.34 -15.74
C SER A 81 -1.52 -11.21 -15.13
N ILE A 82 -0.47 -11.47 -15.92
CA ILE A 82 0.71 -12.21 -15.46
C ILE A 82 1.78 -11.21 -15.12
N LYS A 83 2.43 -11.42 -13.98
CA LYS A 83 3.58 -10.67 -13.48
C LYS A 83 4.62 -11.64 -12.93
N THR A 84 5.79 -11.12 -12.64
CA THR A 84 6.80 -11.83 -11.84
C THR A 84 6.69 -11.36 -10.40
N PHE A 85 6.85 -12.27 -9.45
CA PHE A 85 6.85 -11.98 -8.02
C PHE A 85 8.09 -12.62 -7.39
N GLY A 86 9.13 -11.81 -7.19
CA GLY A 86 10.48 -12.32 -6.96
C GLY A 86 10.96 -13.11 -8.18
N GLN A 87 11.38 -14.37 -7.97
CA GLN A 87 11.74 -15.30 -9.05
C GLN A 87 10.58 -16.17 -9.55
N SER A 88 9.40 -16.05 -8.92
CA SER A 88 8.23 -16.87 -9.22
C SER A 88 7.28 -16.18 -10.20
N MET A 89 6.50 -16.98 -10.92
CA MET A 89 5.41 -16.46 -11.75
C MET A 89 4.19 -16.14 -10.89
N ALA A 90 3.59 -14.97 -11.14
CA ALA A 90 2.40 -14.51 -10.45
C ALA A 90 1.26 -14.21 -11.42
N VAL A 91 0.04 -14.51 -10.99
CA VAL A 91 -1.19 -14.23 -11.71
C VAL A 91 -2.09 -13.39 -10.80
N LEU A 92 -2.37 -12.18 -11.25
CA LEU A 92 -3.37 -11.31 -10.66
C LEU A 92 -4.70 -11.60 -11.37
N CYS A 93 -5.71 -11.99 -10.60
CA CYS A 93 -7.04 -12.31 -11.09
C CYS A 93 -8.06 -11.41 -10.42
N ARG A 94 -8.78 -10.62 -11.22
CA ARG A 94 -9.96 -9.89 -10.78
C ARG A 94 -11.21 -10.63 -11.23
N GLY A 95 -12.09 -10.98 -10.28
CA GLY A 95 -13.37 -11.61 -10.61
C GLY A 95 -14.29 -10.68 -11.43
N PRO A 96 -15.38 -11.19 -12.03
CA PRO A 96 -16.42 -10.35 -12.64
C PRO A 96 -16.88 -9.26 -11.65
N ARG A 97 -17.35 -8.12 -12.17
CA ARG A 97 -17.71 -6.93 -11.36
C ARG A 97 -18.62 -7.26 -10.17
N ASP A 98 -19.48 -8.26 -10.29
CA ASP A 98 -20.44 -8.63 -9.24
C ASP A 98 -19.92 -9.68 -8.23
N SER A 99 -18.71 -10.22 -8.43
CA SER A 99 -18.12 -11.25 -7.56
C SER A 99 -17.22 -10.69 -6.46
N GLY A 100 -17.02 -9.37 -6.46
CA GLY A 100 -16.48 -8.62 -5.35
C GLY A 100 -15.12 -9.11 -4.85
N GLY A 101 -14.11 -9.31 -5.70
CA GLY A 101 -12.76 -9.55 -5.21
C GLY A 101 -11.65 -9.70 -6.25
N CYS A 102 -10.43 -9.48 -5.81
CA CYS A 102 -9.19 -9.69 -6.55
C CYS A 102 -8.27 -10.64 -5.78
N CYS A 103 -7.62 -11.56 -6.47
CA CYS A 103 -6.68 -12.48 -5.83
C CYS A 103 -5.36 -12.55 -6.59
N ILE A 104 -4.28 -12.69 -5.83
CA ILE A 104 -2.93 -12.91 -6.35
C ILE A 104 -2.57 -14.36 -6.11
N TRP A 105 -2.23 -15.06 -7.18
CA TRP A 105 -1.73 -16.43 -7.17
C TRP A 105 -0.27 -16.45 -7.57
N VAL A 106 0.54 -17.28 -6.93
CA VAL A 106 1.95 -17.46 -7.27
C VAL A 106 2.28 -18.92 -7.42
N MET A 107 3.03 -19.23 -8.48
CA MET A 107 3.58 -20.55 -8.76
C MET A 107 4.88 -20.69 -7.96
N LYS A 108 4.85 -21.46 -6.86
CA LYS A 108 6.01 -21.62 -5.98
C LYS A 108 7.17 -22.31 -6.68
N GLU A 109 6.86 -23.29 -7.52
CA GLU A 109 7.83 -24.05 -8.30
C GLU A 109 7.52 -23.88 -9.78
N TYR A 110 8.41 -23.18 -10.49
CA TYR A 110 8.24 -22.97 -11.92
C TYR A 110 8.14 -24.31 -12.66
N GLY A 111 7.17 -24.44 -13.57
CA GLY A 111 6.92 -25.72 -14.25
C GLY A 111 5.85 -26.58 -13.59
N VAL A 112 5.61 -26.43 -12.28
CA VAL A 112 4.76 -27.35 -11.49
C VAL A 112 3.40 -26.72 -11.27
N ALA A 113 2.39 -27.19 -12.01
CA ALA A 113 1.03 -26.66 -11.94
C ALA A 113 0.37 -26.82 -10.55
N GLU A 114 0.68 -27.87 -9.80
CA GLU A 114 0.13 -28.01 -8.43
C GLU A 114 0.74 -27.03 -7.43
N SER A 115 1.83 -26.34 -7.78
CA SER A 115 2.51 -25.40 -6.87
C SER A 115 1.84 -24.02 -6.79
N TRP A 116 0.79 -23.78 -7.59
CA TRP A 116 0.01 -22.55 -7.51
C TRP A 116 -0.62 -22.38 -6.13
N THR A 117 -0.24 -21.31 -5.44
CA THR A 117 -0.78 -20.96 -4.14
C THR A 117 -1.42 -19.58 -4.22
N LYS A 118 -2.62 -19.41 -3.66
CA LYS A 118 -3.23 -18.09 -3.48
C LYS A 118 -2.47 -17.38 -2.35
N LEU A 119 -1.81 -16.27 -2.66
CA LEU A 119 -1.10 -15.45 -1.67
C LEU A 119 -2.02 -14.43 -1.01
N PHE A 120 -2.85 -13.75 -1.81
CA PHE A 120 -3.72 -12.69 -1.33
C PHE A 120 -5.14 -12.88 -1.86
N MET A 121 -6.12 -12.63 -0.99
CA MET A 121 -7.52 -12.46 -1.36
C MET A 121 -7.95 -11.09 -0.86
N LEU A 122 -8.37 -10.25 -1.79
CA LEU A 122 -8.92 -8.93 -1.53
C LEU A 122 -10.40 -9.03 -1.91
N ASN A 123 -11.32 -8.75 -0.98
CA ASN A 123 -12.78 -8.77 -1.23
C ASN A 123 -13.33 -7.35 -1.42
N ASP A 124 -13.95 -7.06 -2.56
CA ASP A 124 -14.46 -5.77 -2.98
C ASP A 124 -15.43 -5.13 -2.00
N ASP A 125 -15.45 -3.81 -2.09
CA ASP A 125 -16.53 -2.96 -1.62
C ASP A 125 -16.96 -2.14 -2.84
N ASP A 126 -17.91 -2.69 -3.62
CA ASP A 126 -18.39 -2.10 -4.87
C ASP A 126 -18.98 -0.69 -4.68
N LYS A 127 -19.27 -0.31 -3.42
CA LYS A 127 -19.87 0.96 -3.03
C LYS A 127 -18.87 2.09 -2.78
N PHE A 128 -17.56 1.83 -2.86
CA PHE A 128 -16.57 2.88 -2.57
C PHE A 128 -16.73 4.08 -3.52
N GLY A 129 -17.03 5.25 -2.95
CA GLY A 129 -17.30 6.49 -3.67
C GLY A 129 -18.77 6.71 -4.03
N ASP A 130 -19.61 5.67 -4.00
CA ASP A 130 -21.05 5.77 -4.27
C ASP A 130 -21.84 6.16 -3.01
N GLU A 131 -21.38 5.70 -1.84
CA GLU A 131 -21.91 6.08 -0.52
C GLU A 131 -20.78 6.67 0.33
N TYR A 132 -20.89 7.93 0.72
CA TYR A 132 -20.02 8.56 1.71
C TYR A 132 -20.82 9.46 2.64
N SER A 133 -20.31 9.63 3.86
CA SER A 133 -20.87 10.57 4.83
C SER A 133 -19.84 11.67 5.08
N GLU A 134 -20.26 12.92 4.90
CA GLU A 134 -19.47 14.05 5.38
C GLU A 134 -19.60 14.13 6.89
N LEU A 135 -18.46 13.97 7.58
CA LEU A 135 -18.41 14.14 9.01
C LEU A 135 -18.14 15.61 9.32
N GLU A 136 -19.02 16.23 10.11
CA GLU A 136 -18.76 17.55 10.64
C GLU A 136 -17.57 17.47 11.61
N PHE A 137 -16.51 18.21 11.28
CA PHE A 137 -15.32 18.26 12.11
C PHE A 137 -15.69 18.77 13.52
N PRO A 138 -15.23 18.11 14.60
CA PRO A 138 -15.75 18.34 15.95
C PRO A 138 -15.39 19.72 16.53
N LEU A 139 -14.51 20.48 15.87
CA LEU A 139 -14.07 21.79 16.32
C LEU A 139 -14.13 22.83 15.19
N LYS A 140 -14.76 23.98 15.44
CA LYS A 140 -14.61 25.17 14.58
C LYS A 140 -13.25 25.83 14.87
N LEU A 141 -12.16 25.17 14.48
CA LEU A 141 -10.82 25.72 14.69
C LEU A 141 -10.53 26.82 13.67
N ARG A 142 -9.79 27.84 14.12
CA ARG A 142 -9.43 29.03 13.33
C ARG A 142 -8.42 28.73 12.21
N PHE A 143 -7.86 27.52 12.15
CA PHE A 143 -6.71 27.18 11.31
C PHE A 143 -7.04 25.96 10.42
N GLY A 144 -6.65 26.05 9.15
CA GLY A 144 -7.32 25.40 8.02
C GLY A 144 -6.75 24.05 7.57
N CYS A 145 -5.81 23.43 8.31
CA CYS A 145 -5.13 22.23 7.83
C CYS A 145 -4.93 21.18 8.92
N HIS A 146 -5.70 20.08 8.89
CA HIS A 146 -5.48 18.93 9.77
C HIS A 146 -4.87 17.77 8.99
N TRP A 147 -3.91 17.11 9.62
CA TRP A 147 -3.27 15.90 9.12
C TRP A 147 -3.72 14.71 9.96
N VAL A 148 -4.05 13.61 9.31
CA VAL A 148 -4.29 12.35 10.00
C VAL A 148 -2.93 11.80 10.45
N VAL A 149 -2.76 11.68 11.76
CA VAL A 149 -1.59 11.05 12.39
C VAL A 149 -1.68 9.53 12.24
N GLY A 150 -2.90 9.00 12.43
CA GLY A 150 -3.23 7.59 12.27
C GLY A 150 -4.64 7.31 12.81
N SER A 151 -5.14 6.11 12.57
CA SER A 151 -6.38 5.61 13.17
C SER A 151 -6.15 4.27 13.87
N HIS A 152 -6.94 4.00 14.90
CA HIS A 152 -6.99 2.68 15.52
C HIS A 152 -8.30 2.49 16.26
N ASN A 153 -8.96 1.34 16.08
CA ASN A 153 -10.18 0.94 16.79
C ASN A 153 -11.29 2.01 16.77
N GLY A 154 -11.45 2.70 15.64
CA GLY A 154 -12.46 3.74 15.43
C GLY A 154 -12.11 5.13 16.00
N LEU A 155 -10.94 5.28 16.62
CA LEU A 155 -10.39 6.58 16.99
C LEU A 155 -9.49 7.13 15.88
N LEU A 156 -9.63 8.41 15.60
CA LEU A 156 -8.76 9.18 14.72
C LEU A 156 -7.87 10.11 15.55
N CYS A 157 -6.56 10.06 15.31
CA CYS A 157 -5.64 11.06 15.82
C CYS A 157 -5.33 12.07 14.72
N LEU A 158 -5.52 13.35 15.02
CA LEU A 158 -5.38 14.46 14.11
C LEU A 158 -4.37 15.46 14.67
N SER A 159 -3.60 16.10 13.80
CA SER A 159 -2.67 17.17 14.17
C SER A 159 -2.89 18.38 13.26
N ASN A 160 -2.93 19.58 13.84
CA ASN A 160 -2.84 20.83 13.09
C ASN A 160 -1.37 21.27 13.02
N ASP A 161 -0.67 20.86 11.98
CA ASP A 161 0.76 21.15 11.79
C ASP A 161 0.93 22.32 10.80
N ASP A 162 0.53 23.51 11.24
CA ASP A 162 0.63 24.76 10.47
C ASP A 162 1.95 25.51 10.74
N TYR A 163 3.07 24.79 10.94
CA TYR A 163 4.36 25.36 11.40
C TYR A 163 4.22 26.30 12.61
N SER A 164 3.13 26.15 13.37
CA SER A 164 2.84 26.96 14.52
C SER A 164 3.69 26.46 15.69
N ASP A 165 4.04 27.37 16.59
CA ASP A 165 4.85 27.04 17.76
C ASP A 165 4.18 25.99 18.68
N GLN A 166 2.88 25.69 18.48
CA GLN A 166 2.10 24.75 19.27
C GLN A 166 1.04 24.03 18.42
N PRO A 167 1.39 22.92 17.76
CA PRO A 167 0.42 22.12 17.02
C PRO A 167 -0.61 21.49 17.99
N HIS A 168 -1.89 21.63 17.67
CA HIS A 168 -2.95 20.97 18.43
C HIS A 168 -3.09 19.53 17.96
N ILE A 169 -3.02 18.59 18.91
CA ILE A 169 -3.30 17.18 18.67
C ILE A 169 -4.69 16.87 19.22
N ILE A 170 -5.51 16.22 18.41
CA ILE A 170 -6.89 15.88 18.73
C ILE A 170 -7.06 14.38 18.57
N ILE A 171 -7.62 13.74 19.58
CA ILE A 171 -8.17 12.39 19.43
C ILE A 171 -9.67 12.54 19.24
N TRP A 172 -10.20 11.96 18.18
CA TRP A 172 -11.60 12.06 17.79
C TRP A 172 -12.21 10.68 17.63
N ASN A 173 -13.29 10.42 18.36
CA ASN A 173 -14.20 9.34 18.06
C ASN A 173 -15.30 9.87 17.14
N THR A 174 -15.23 9.48 15.87
CA THR A 174 -16.19 9.89 14.84
C THR A 174 -17.58 9.28 15.06
N SER A 175 -17.67 8.07 15.60
CA SER A 175 -18.94 7.38 15.89
C SER A 175 -19.73 8.05 17.00
N THR A 176 -19.06 8.45 18.09
CA THR A 176 -19.72 9.18 19.19
C THR A 176 -19.73 10.70 18.99
N ARG A 177 -19.05 11.18 17.95
CA ARG A 177 -18.83 12.61 17.64
C ARG A 177 -18.17 13.39 18.79
N LYS A 178 -17.45 12.69 19.68
CA LYS A 178 -16.70 13.29 20.80
C LYS A 178 -15.23 13.36 20.47
N SER A 179 -14.59 14.46 20.83
CA SER A 179 -13.15 14.64 20.69
C SER A 179 -12.54 15.22 21.96
N VAL A 180 -11.24 14.98 22.13
CA VAL A 180 -10.41 15.62 23.16
C VAL A 180 -9.20 16.24 22.48
N THR A 181 -8.91 17.49 22.84
CA THR A 181 -7.65 18.13 22.49
C THR A 181 -6.64 17.79 23.56
N LEU A 182 -5.51 17.24 23.15
CA LEU A 182 -4.44 16.86 24.08
C LEU A 182 -3.82 18.11 24.71
N PRO A 183 -3.34 18.02 25.97
CA PRO A 183 -2.58 19.11 26.57
C PRO A 183 -1.37 19.43 25.69
N THR A 184 -0.96 20.70 25.66
CA THR A 184 0.24 21.11 24.94
C THR A 184 1.45 20.34 25.49
N ALA A 185 2.27 19.80 24.60
CA ALA A 185 3.51 19.14 24.99
C ALA A 185 4.41 20.14 25.75
N PRO A 186 5.15 19.68 26.77
CA PRO A 186 5.88 20.56 27.69
C PRO A 186 7.06 21.32 27.05
N THR A 187 7.47 21.02 25.81
CA THR A 187 8.51 21.76 25.09
C THR A 187 7.95 22.71 24.02
N PRO A 188 7.87 24.02 24.31
CA PRO A 188 7.74 25.05 23.29
C PRO A 188 9.09 25.74 23.12
N GLN A 189 9.81 25.56 22.00
CA GLN A 189 10.89 26.47 21.59
C GLN A 189 11.41 26.12 20.18
N CYS A 190 11.20 27.05 19.23
CA CYS A 190 11.77 27.11 17.87
C CYS A 190 11.05 26.30 16.78
N PRO A 191 11.26 26.64 15.48
CA PRO A 191 10.68 25.89 14.35
C PRO A 191 11.31 24.50 14.24
N ASN A 192 10.89 23.62 15.14
CA ASN A 192 11.29 22.23 15.20
C ASN A 192 10.30 21.41 14.39
N THR A 193 10.85 20.42 13.70
CA THR A 193 10.05 19.50 12.89
C THR A 193 9.49 18.41 13.81
N CYS A 194 8.17 18.25 13.84
CA CYS A 194 7.52 17.21 14.64
C CYS A 194 6.96 16.10 13.76
N VAL A 195 7.26 14.86 14.15
CA VAL A 195 6.62 13.66 13.61
C VAL A 195 5.77 13.03 14.71
N TYR A 196 4.58 12.56 14.33
CA TYR A 196 3.66 11.93 15.26
C TYR A 196 3.44 10.45 14.91
N GLY A 197 3.08 9.64 15.89
CA GLY A 197 2.53 8.31 15.72
C GLY A 197 1.33 8.10 16.66
N PHE A 198 0.41 7.24 16.27
CA PHE A 198 -0.77 6.92 17.07
C PHE A 198 -1.06 5.43 17.04
N GLY A 199 -1.54 4.89 18.15
CA GLY A 199 -1.97 3.51 18.28
C GLY A 199 -2.30 3.16 19.73
N ALA A 200 -2.34 1.87 20.04
CA ALA A 200 -2.61 1.39 21.39
C ALA A 200 -1.63 0.30 21.82
N HIS A 201 -1.46 0.18 23.13
CA HIS A 201 -0.77 -0.97 23.70
C HIS A 201 -1.55 -2.26 23.37
N PRO A 202 -0.92 -3.30 22.81
CA PRO A 202 -1.63 -4.49 22.29
C PRO A 202 -2.46 -5.22 23.35
N THR A 203 -1.93 -5.35 24.58
CA THR A 203 -2.63 -6.03 25.69
C THR A 203 -3.61 -5.14 26.46
N THR A 204 -3.19 -3.95 26.91
CA THR A 204 -4.02 -3.09 27.76
C THR A 204 -5.02 -2.25 26.98
N GLN A 205 -4.88 -2.18 25.64
CA GLN A 205 -5.67 -1.31 24.76
C GLN A 205 -5.60 0.18 25.16
N GLU A 206 -4.55 0.56 25.89
CA GLU A 206 -4.31 1.95 26.25
C GLU A 206 -3.75 2.71 25.06
N TYR A 207 -4.45 3.77 24.64
CA TYR A 207 -4.04 4.59 23.51
C TYR A 207 -2.87 5.51 23.88
N LYS A 208 -1.93 5.62 22.93
CA LYS A 208 -0.74 6.44 23.06
C LYS A 208 -0.54 7.29 21.81
N VAL A 209 -0.04 8.52 22.01
CA VAL A 209 0.48 9.37 20.93
C VAL A 209 1.96 9.57 21.15
N ILE A 210 2.75 9.27 20.13
CA ILE A 210 4.19 9.51 20.11
C ILE A 210 4.44 10.82 19.40
N ARG A 211 5.25 11.68 20.00
CA ARG A 211 5.78 12.90 19.41
C ARG A 211 7.29 12.78 19.33
N ILE A 212 7.83 12.89 18.12
CA ILE A 212 9.26 12.92 17.83
C ILE A 212 9.59 14.33 17.36
N GLU A 213 10.32 15.07 18.16
CA GLU A 213 10.71 16.45 17.90
C GLU A 213 12.18 16.51 17.45
N TYR A 214 12.40 16.98 16.24
CA TYR A 214 13.73 17.20 15.67
C TYR A 214 14.13 18.67 15.81
N GLU A 215 15.34 18.90 16.33
CA GLU A 215 15.95 20.23 16.38
C GLU A 215 16.18 20.78 14.95
N TYR A 216 16.08 22.10 14.79
CA TYR A 216 16.37 22.78 13.53
C TYR A 216 17.76 22.38 12.97
N LEU A 217 17.83 22.08 11.67
CA LEU A 217 19.02 21.52 11.00
C LEU A 217 19.51 20.18 11.55
N PHE A 218 18.70 19.48 12.36
CA PHE A 218 18.95 18.12 12.82
C PHE A 218 20.23 17.97 13.65
N LYS A 219 20.55 18.99 14.45
CA LYS A 219 21.78 19.06 15.27
C LYS A 219 21.67 18.24 16.56
N GLY A 220 21.30 16.97 16.47
CA GLY A 220 21.28 16.07 17.63
C GLY A 220 20.18 15.01 17.57
N PRO A 221 20.15 14.10 18.57
CA PRO A 221 19.08 13.12 18.68
C PRO A 221 17.73 13.82 18.86
N PRO A 222 16.65 13.29 18.26
CA PRO A 222 15.34 13.86 18.48
C PRO A 222 14.87 13.64 19.92
N LYS A 223 14.07 14.58 20.42
CA LYS A 223 13.35 14.43 21.68
C LYS A 223 12.10 13.58 21.42
N VAL A 224 11.86 12.60 22.28
CA VAL A 224 10.69 11.73 22.17
C VAL A 224 9.81 11.87 23.40
N GLU A 225 8.54 12.14 23.17
CA GLU A 225 7.51 12.26 24.18
C GLU A 225 6.34 11.35 23.86
N ILE A 226 5.73 10.80 24.90
CA ILE A 226 4.58 9.91 24.80
C ILE A 226 3.45 10.53 25.62
N TYR A 227 2.33 10.79 24.96
CA TYR A 227 1.07 11.00 25.64
C TYR A 227 0.40 9.66 25.86
N THR A 228 -0.08 9.44 27.08
CA THR A 228 -0.84 8.24 27.44
C THR A 228 -2.25 8.64 27.85
N GLN A 229 -3.27 8.02 27.25
CA GLN A 229 -4.66 8.36 27.52
C GLN A 229 -5.04 8.14 29.00
N GLY A 230 -4.56 7.05 29.62
CA GLY A 230 -4.86 6.74 31.02
C GLY A 230 -4.34 7.78 32.01
N THR A 231 -3.13 8.29 31.80
CA THR A 231 -2.53 9.32 32.68
C THR A 231 -2.89 10.75 32.27
N ARG A 232 -3.44 10.93 31.06
CA ARG A 232 -3.78 12.21 30.45
C ARG A 232 -2.62 13.20 30.43
N SER A 233 -1.40 12.70 30.30
CA SER A 233 -0.17 13.50 30.40
C SER A 233 0.88 13.05 29.40
N TRP A 234 1.74 14.00 29.05
CA TRP A 234 2.98 13.74 28.32
C TRP A 234 4.09 13.34 29.28
N ARG A 235 4.94 12.43 28.82
CA ARG A 235 6.24 12.17 29.45
C ARG A 235 7.31 11.98 28.39
N GLY A 236 8.51 12.45 28.68
CA GLY A 236 9.68 12.12 27.90
C GLY A 236 10.12 10.68 28.15
N ILE A 237 10.69 10.04 27.14
CA ILE A 237 11.40 8.75 27.30
C ILE A 237 12.88 8.92 27.02
N SER A 238 13.70 8.21 27.79
CA SER A 238 15.15 8.17 27.62
C SER A 238 15.61 7.14 26.58
N SER A 239 14.71 6.26 26.11
CA SER A 239 15.01 5.36 25.00
C SER A 239 15.24 6.22 23.75
N TYR A 240 16.51 6.38 23.39
CA TYR A 240 16.91 7.21 22.27
C TYR A 240 16.32 6.65 20.98
N ALA A 241 15.51 7.44 20.28
CA ALA A 241 15.40 7.28 18.84
C ALA A 241 16.81 7.50 18.26
N PRO A 242 17.31 6.61 17.37
CA PRO A 242 18.68 6.70 16.94
C PRO A 242 19.06 8.10 16.41
N PRO A 243 20.27 8.59 16.77
CA PRO A 243 20.59 10.00 16.76
C PRO A 243 20.79 10.64 15.39
N ARG A 244 20.70 9.87 14.29
CA ARG A 244 21.24 10.25 12.97
C ARG A 244 20.27 10.14 11.81
N TYR A 245 19.01 9.79 12.05
CA TYR A 245 18.05 9.63 10.98
C TYR A 245 16.92 10.64 11.05
N PHE A 246 16.28 10.84 9.91
CA PHE A 246 15.11 11.67 9.75
C PHE A 246 13.92 10.81 9.34
N VAL A 247 12.85 10.88 10.13
CA VAL A 247 11.58 10.28 9.75
C VAL A 247 10.86 11.17 8.75
N THR A 248 10.43 10.58 7.63
CA THR A 248 9.74 11.30 6.56
C THR A 248 8.42 11.89 7.05
N LEU A 249 8.33 13.22 7.03
CA LEU A 249 7.23 13.98 7.65
C LEU A 249 5.84 13.73 7.08
N ARG A 250 5.76 13.44 5.78
CA ARG A 250 4.52 13.71 5.06
C ARG A 250 3.69 12.46 4.77
N TRP A 251 4.29 11.27 4.66
CA TRP A 251 3.63 10.19 3.89
C TRP A 251 3.79 8.76 4.39
N SER A 252 4.38 8.49 5.56
CA SER A 252 4.65 7.10 5.90
C SER A 252 4.52 6.80 7.38
N ARG A 253 3.30 6.45 7.79
CA ARG A 253 2.95 6.11 9.17
C ARG A 253 1.87 5.07 9.18
N PHE A 254 2.17 3.90 9.73
CA PHE A 254 1.19 2.84 9.86
C PHE A 254 1.28 2.16 11.22
N PHE A 255 0.13 1.94 11.86
CA PHE A 255 0.05 1.20 13.11
C PHE A 255 -0.43 -0.24 12.85
N LEU A 256 0.43 -1.22 13.14
CA LEU A 256 0.14 -2.63 12.95
C LEU A 256 0.68 -3.43 14.13
N ASN A 257 -0.10 -4.37 14.66
CA ASN A 257 0.33 -5.33 15.68
C ASN A 257 0.98 -4.70 16.92
N GLY A 258 0.49 -3.55 17.38
CA GLY A 258 1.07 -2.86 18.54
C GLY A 258 2.32 -2.04 18.22
N VAL A 259 2.70 -1.90 16.95
CA VAL A 259 3.91 -1.21 16.50
C VAL A 259 3.55 -0.09 15.53
N VAL A 260 4.11 1.10 15.76
CA VAL A 260 4.05 2.20 14.79
C VAL A 260 5.25 2.11 13.85
N HIS A 261 5.00 2.21 12.55
CA HIS A 261 5.99 2.10 11.49
C HIS A 261 6.13 3.45 10.80
N TRP A 262 7.35 3.92 10.64
CA TRP A 262 7.66 5.09 9.82
C TRP A 262 8.72 4.77 8.79
N VAL A 263 8.69 5.42 7.63
CA VAL A 263 9.88 5.47 6.75
C VAL A 263 10.81 6.57 7.22
N ALA A 264 12.08 6.23 7.36
CA ALA A 264 13.15 7.14 7.73
C ALA A 264 14.32 7.02 6.76
N TYR A 265 15.20 8.01 6.81
CA TYR A 265 16.47 7.99 6.10
C TYR A 265 17.60 8.54 6.97
N GLU A 266 18.83 8.12 6.71
CA GLU A 266 20.04 8.72 7.27
C GLU A 266 21.00 9.12 6.15
N THR A 267 21.76 10.20 6.38
CA THR A 267 22.87 10.60 5.50
C THR A 267 24.13 9.85 5.91
N CYS A 268 24.75 9.15 4.96
CA CYS A 268 26.00 8.43 5.16
C CYS A 268 27.20 9.38 5.03
N GLU A 269 28.28 9.11 5.77
CA GLU A 269 29.51 9.95 5.76
C GLU A 269 30.14 10.07 4.37
N GLU A 270 29.94 9.08 3.51
CA GLU A 270 30.45 9.03 2.13
C GLU A 270 29.59 9.81 1.11
N GLY A 271 28.59 10.59 1.57
CA GLY A 271 27.70 11.38 0.70
C GLY A 271 26.52 10.62 0.12
N GLY A 272 26.21 9.44 0.67
CA GLY A 272 25.05 8.61 0.31
C GLY A 272 23.86 8.77 1.25
N PHE A 273 22.76 8.07 0.94
CA PHE A 273 21.59 7.97 1.81
C PHE A 273 21.26 6.50 2.07
N ARG A 274 20.74 6.22 3.25
CA ARG A 274 20.15 4.92 3.59
C ARG A 274 18.72 5.11 4.03
N ASN A 275 17.77 4.55 3.28
CA ASN A 275 16.36 4.48 3.64
C ASN A 275 16.08 3.20 4.43
N PHE A 276 15.27 3.31 5.48
CA PHE A 276 14.87 2.18 6.32
C PHE A 276 13.51 2.48 6.96
N MET A 277 12.96 1.51 7.70
CA MET A 277 11.82 1.76 8.57
C MET A 277 12.24 1.90 10.02
N VAL A 278 11.64 2.86 10.70
CA VAL A 278 11.70 2.99 12.16
C VAL A 278 10.42 2.38 12.72
N LEU A 279 10.60 1.56 13.74
CA LEU A 279 9.54 0.88 14.45
C LEU A 279 9.51 1.42 15.88
N PHE A 280 8.31 1.62 16.43
CA PHE A 280 8.12 1.88 17.85
C PHE A 280 7.10 0.93 18.42
N ASP A 281 7.55 0.08 19.35
CA ASP A 281 6.69 -0.89 20.03
C ASP A 281 5.94 -0.21 21.19
N MET A 282 4.61 -0.27 21.17
CA MET A 282 3.77 0.39 22.17
C MET A 282 3.80 -0.26 23.56
N ALA A 283 4.23 -1.52 23.65
CA ALA A 283 4.32 -2.26 24.90
C ALA A 283 5.67 -2.05 25.58
N SER A 284 6.77 -2.24 24.85
CA SER A 284 8.12 -2.04 25.40
C SER A 284 8.60 -0.59 25.35
N GLU A 285 7.94 0.26 24.58
CA GLU A 285 8.28 1.68 24.38
C GLU A 285 9.70 1.90 23.87
N SER A 286 10.13 1.01 22.98
CA SER A 286 11.47 0.99 22.41
C SER A 286 11.43 1.19 20.90
N PHE A 287 12.46 1.85 20.39
CA PHE A 287 12.68 1.97 18.95
C PHE A 287 13.50 0.80 18.42
N SER A 288 13.20 0.40 17.20
CA SER A 288 14.05 -0.49 16.42
C SER A 288 14.07 -0.09 14.96
N GLU A 289 15.13 -0.46 14.25
CA GLU A 289 15.26 -0.25 12.81
C GLU A 289 14.90 -1.51 12.06
N PHE A 290 14.35 -1.35 10.86
CA PHE A 290 14.02 -2.44 9.97
C PHE A 290 14.42 -2.11 8.55
N MET A 291 15.15 -3.02 7.91
CA MET A 291 15.70 -2.79 6.58
C MET A 291 14.62 -2.83 5.50
N LEU A 292 14.70 -1.86 4.60
CA LEU A 292 13.96 -1.88 3.34
C LEU A 292 14.67 -2.81 2.33
N PRO A 293 13.99 -3.23 1.25
CA PRO A 293 14.64 -3.86 0.10
C PRO A 293 15.87 -3.08 -0.36
N THR A 294 16.98 -3.75 -0.69
CA THR A 294 18.27 -3.11 -1.05
C THR A 294 18.12 -2.02 -2.11
N THR A 295 17.31 -2.27 -3.13
CA THR A 295 17.02 -1.31 -4.22
C THR A 295 16.41 0.01 -3.74
N LEU A 296 15.62 -0.04 -2.66
CA LEU A 296 14.98 1.09 -2.01
C LEU A 296 15.88 1.69 -0.92
N ALA A 297 16.58 0.86 -0.17
CA ALA A 297 17.47 1.27 0.91
C ALA A 297 18.56 2.22 0.40
N GLU A 298 19.12 1.96 -0.78
CA GLU A 298 20.20 2.75 -1.38
C GLU A 298 19.71 3.87 -2.32
N ALA A 299 18.39 4.07 -2.42
CA ALA A 299 17.81 5.03 -3.36
C ALA A 299 17.97 6.49 -2.89
N PRO A 300 18.41 7.43 -3.75
CA PRO A 300 18.45 8.84 -3.39
C PRO A 300 17.06 9.43 -3.17
N LEU A 301 16.89 10.18 -2.07
CA LEU A 301 15.61 10.79 -1.66
C LEU A 301 15.00 11.73 -2.70
N GLU A 302 15.84 12.41 -3.48
CA GLU A 302 15.38 13.32 -4.53
C GLU A 302 14.64 12.59 -5.66
N THR A 303 14.85 11.28 -5.78
CA THR A 303 14.35 10.47 -6.89
C THR A 303 13.23 9.51 -6.51
N ILE A 304 12.97 9.33 -5.20
CA ILE A 304 12.03 8.35 -4.67
C ILE A 304 11.18 8.90 -3.51
N SER A 305 9.91 8.57 -3.54
CA SER A 305 8.96 8.72 -2.44
C SER A 305 8.52 7.31 -2.04
N ILE A 306 8.53 7.03 -0.74
CA ILE A 306 8.15 5.74 -0.15
C ILE A 306 7.09 6.00 0.91
N SER A 307 5.92 5.41 0.76
CA SER A 307 4.90 5.33 1.81
C SER A 307 4.69 3.90 2.26
N VAL A 308 4.35 3.74 3.54
CA VAL A 308 3.98 2.45 4.16
C VAL A 308 2.48 2.40 4.31
N GLU A 309 1.88 1.32 3.81
CA GLU A 309 0.44 1.07 3.81
C GLU A 309 0.18 -0.43 4.05
N LEU A 310 -1.08 -0.85 4.10
CA LEU A 310 -1.44 -2.28 4.05
C LEU A 310 -1.76 -2.74 2.63
N PHE A 311 -1.35 -3.97 2.33
CA PHE A 311 -1.82 -4.75 1.18
C PHE A 311 -2.45 -6.03 1.71
N GLY A 312 -3.79 -6.06 1.77
CA GLY A 312 -4.51 -7.10 2.49
C GLY A 312 -4.21 -7.02 3.99
N GLU A 313 -3.60 -8.07 4.55
CA GLU A 313 -3.16 -8.13 5.95
C GLU A 313 -1.64 -7.93 6.11
N SER A 314 -0.92 -7.68 5.01
CA SER A 314 0.54 -7.56 5.01
C SER A 314 0.98 -6.09 4.88
N LEU A 315 2.11 -5.77 5.51
CA LEU A 315 2.75 -4.47 5.38
C LEU A 315 3.29 -4.28 3.95
N ALA A 316 3.03 -3.11 3.37
CA ALA A 316 3.38 -2.79 2.00
C ALA A 316 4.11 -1.45 1.89
N LEU A 317 5.00 -1.35 0.90
CA LEU A 317 5.67 -0.11 0.52
C LEU A 317 5.18 0.30 -0.85
N PHE A 318 4.73 1.53 -0.97
CA PHE A 318 4.40 2.15 -2.24
C PHE A 318 5.53 3.09 -2.60
N CYS A 319 6.24 2.77 -3.67
CA CYS A 319 7.39 3.55 -4.10
C CYS A 319 7.11 4.18 -5.45
N HIS A 320 7.32 5.48 -5.56
CA HIS A 320 7.14 6.23 -6.80
C HIS A 320 8.16 7.37 -6.90
N GLY A 321 8.33 7.98 -8.08
CA GLY A 321 9.25 9.10 -8.26
C GLY A 321 9.92 9.11 -9.63
N GLN A 322 10.89 10.01 -9.82
CA GLN A 322 11.61 10.14 -11.09
C GLN A 322 12.30 8.84 -11.51
N ARG A 323 12.85 8.10 -10.54
CA ARG A 323 13.49 6.79 -10.78
C ARG A 323 12.54 5.78 -11.43
N TYR A 324 11.24 5.91 -11.17
CA TYR A 324 10.22 5.01 -11.69
C TYR A 324 9.57 5.51 -12.98
N ASN A 325 10.01 6.63 -13.56
CA ASN A 325 9.49 7.16 -14.83
C ASN A 325 7.93 7.20 -14.84
N ASN A 326 7.35 7.89 -13.87
CA ASN A 326 5.90 7.94 -13.62
C ASN A 326 5.26 6.56 -13.39
N SER A 327 5.97 5.66 -12.71
CA SER A 327 5.42 4.39 -12.25
C SER A 327 5.42 4.34 -10.73
N CYS A 328 4.58 3.49 -10.17
CA CYS A 328 4.62 3.11 -8.78
C CYS A 328 4.90 1.61 -8.71
N CYS A 329 5.85 1.21 -7.88
CA CYS A 329 6.05 -0.19 -7.51
C CYS A 329 5.54 -0.43 -6.10
N ILE A 330 4.95 -1.60 -5.89
CA ILE A 330 4.45 -2.03 -4.59
C ILE A 330 5.31 -3.19 -4.11
N TRP A 331 5.90 -3.07 -2.93
CA TRP A 331 6.60 -4.14 -2.23
C TRP A 331 5.76 -4.61 -1.06
N VAL A 332 5.71 -5.92 -0.81
CA VAL A 332 4.98 -6.48 0.33
C VAL A 332 5.88 -7.38 1.16
N MET A 333 5.76 -7.25 2.47
CA MET A 333 6.42 -8.11 3.45
C MET A 333 5.56 -9.34 3.65
N LYS A 334 6.00 -10.49 3.12
CA LYS A 334 5.23 -11.74 3.22
C LYS A 334 5.12 -12.24 4.65
N GLU A 335 6.21 -12.10 5.39
CA GLU A 335 6.33 -12.54 6.77
C GLU A 335 6.68 -11.34 7.61
N TYR A 336 5.75 -10.92 8.46
CA TYR A 336 5.92 -9.73 9.28
C TYR A 336 7.19 -9.85 10.16
N GLY A 337 8.06 -8.85 10.09
CA GLY A 337 9.33 -8.83 10.82
C GLY A 337 10.48 -9.62 10.17
N VAL A 338 10.32 -10.16 8.96
CA VAL A 338 11.38 -10.87 8.24
C VAL A 338 11.81 -10.05 7.02
N ALA A 339 13.00 -9.45 7.05
CA ALA A 339 13.45 -8.48 6.03
C ALA A 339 13.64 -9.15 4.65
N GLU A 340 14.10 -10.38 4.62
CA GLU A 340 14.28 -11.20 3.42
C GLU A 340 12.95 -11.56 2.76
N SER A 341 11.82 -11.38 3.46
CA SER A 341 10.49 -11.69 2.96
C SER A 341 9.89 -10.58 2.08
N TRP A 342 10.54 -9.41 2.00
CA TRP A 342 10.12 -8.37 1.08
C TRP A 342 10.12 -8.86 -0.35
N THR A 343 9.02 -8.63 -1.07
CA THR A 343 8.93 -8.98 -2.48
C THR A 343 8.14 -7.91 -3.23
N GLU A 344 8.67 -7.47 -4.38
CA GLU A 344 7.93 -6.60 -5.30
C GLU A 344 6.72 -7.37 -5.86
N LEU A 345 5.52 -6.86 -5.61
CA LEU A 345 4.27 -7.41 -6.13
C LEU A 345 4.06 -7.06 -7.60
N PHE A 346 4.05 -5.77 -7.91
CA PHE A 346 3.90 -5.29 -9.28
C PHE A 346 4.28 -3.80 -9.38
N THR A 347 4.60 -3.40 -10.60
CA THR A 347 4.81 -2.02 -11.00
C THR A 347 3.74 -1.61 -12.01
N PHE A 348 3.18 -0.41 -11.84
CA PHE A 348 2.16 0.15 -12.73
C PHE A 348 2.42 1.62 -13.04
N LYS A 349 1.92 2.09 -14.19
CA LYS A 349 2.03 3.51 -14.57
C LYS A 349 1.03 4.35 -13.79
N ILE A 350 1.54 5.43 -13.23
CA ILE A 350 0.75 6.45 -12.55
C ILE A 350 0.11 7.34 -13.62
N LEU A 351 -1.20 7.53 -13.56
CA LEU A 351 -1.97 8.25 -14.58
C LEU A 351 -2.31 9.67 -14.13
N GLY A 352 -1.79 10.70 -14.79
CA GLY A 352 -2.02 12.09 -14.40
C GLY A 352 -1.13 12.51 -13.23
N MET A 353 -0.18 13.39 -13.52
CA MET A 353 0.80 13.91 -12.56
C MET A 353 0.59 15.42 -12.39
N PRO A 354 0.76 15.99 -11.19
CA PRO A 354 1.14 15.33 -9.94
C PRO A 354 -0.03 14.58 -9.25
N CYS A 355 0.28 13.50 -8.56
CA CYS A 355 -0.68 12.73 -7.76
C CYS A 355 0.02 11.97 -6.62
N LYS A 356 -0.76 11.56 -5.62
CA LYS A 356 -0.36 10.76 -4.47
C LYS A 356 -1.09 9.41 -4.54
N ILE A 357 -0.35 8.32 -4.41
CA ILE A 357 -0.98 7.02 -4.15
C ILE A 357 -1.33 6.99 -2.66
N ILE A 358 -2.61 6.82 -2.36
CA ILE A 358 -3.10 6.92 -0.97
C ILE A 358 -3.38 5.56 -0.34
N GLY A 359 -3.49 4.49 -1.14
CA GLY A 359 -3.68 3.14 -0.62
C GLY A 359 -4.20 2.17 -1.67
N LEU A 360 -4.53 0.96 -1.23
CA LEU A 360 -5.12 -0.08 -2.06
C LEU A 360 -6.50 -0.44 -1.55
N ARG A 361 -7.47 -0.48 -2.45
CA ARG A 361 -8.80 -1.03 -2.16
C ARG A 361 -8.70 -2.54 -2.01
N LYS A 362 -9.68 -3.08 -1.29
CA LYS A 362 -9.90 -4.52 -1.19
C LYS A 362 -10.29 -5.20 -2.51
N ASN A 363 -10.35 -4.52 -3.65
CA ASN A 363 -10.47 -5.17 -4.96
C ASN A 363 -9.16 -5.12 -5.76
N GLY A 364 -8.05 -4.76 -5.11
CA GLY A 364 -6.75 -4.61 -5.73
C GLY A 364 -6.62 -3.37 -6.62
N GLU A 365 -7.63 -2.49 -6.67
CA GLU A 365 -7.48 -1.19 -7.28
C GLU A 365 -6.67 -0.26 -6.37
N VAL A 366 -5.82 0.54 -7.00
CA VAL A 366 -5.00 1.55 -6.34
C VAL A 366 -5.81 2.84 -6.26
N LEU A 367 -5.86 3.43 -5.08
CA LEU A 367 -6.42 4.76 -4.90
C LEU A 367 -5.37 5.82 -5.18
N GLN A 368 -5.68 6.68 -6.12
CA GLN A 368 -4.82 7.76 -6.55
C GLN A 368 -5.53 9.10 -6.34
N ALA A 369 -4.93 9.93 -5.51
CA ALA A 369 -5.34 11.31 -5.27
C ALA A 369 -4.60 12.25 -6.22
N SER A 370 -5.32 13.09 -6.95
CA SER A 370 -4.78 14.22 -7.69
C SER A 370 -5.37 15.54 -7.15
N LYS A 371 -4.87 16.68 -7.61
CA LYS A 371 -5.50 17.95 -7.24
C LYS A 371 -6.91 17.97 -7.83
N ASN A 372 -7.92 18.08 -6.96
CA ASN A 372 -9.36 18.07 -7.29
C ASN A 372 -9.97 16.73 -7.69
N SER A 373 -9.29 15.59 -7.56
CA SER A 373 -9.96 14.30 -7.81
C SER A 373 -9.35 13.14 -7.05
N LEU A 374 -10.20 12.20 -6.66
CA LEU A 374 -9.82 10.88 -6.21
C LEU A 374 -10.25 9.85 -7.25
N ALA A 375 -9.31 9.03 -7.71
CA ALA A 375 -9.58 7.98 -8.68
C ALA A 375 -9.18 6.60 -8.15
N SER A 376 -9.92 5.59 -8.58
CA SER A 376 -9.61 4.18 -8.39
C SER A 376 -9.04 3.63 -9.69
N PHE A 377 -7.81 3.14 -9.66
CA PHE A 377 -7.08 2.63 -10.81
C PHE A 377 -6.90 1.12 -10.69
N ALA A 378 -7.28 0.37 -11.71
CA ALA A 378 -7.11 -1.08 -11.78
C ALA A 378 -5.81 -1.43 -12.52
N PRO A 379 -4.74 -1.88 -11.82
CA PRO A 379 -3.44 -2.11 -12.46
C PRO A 379 -3.46 -3.25 -13.48
N ALA A 380 -4.37 -4.22 -13.31
CA ALA A 380 -4.48 -5.39 -14.18
C ALA A 380 -4.99 -5.04 -15.59
N THR A 381 -5.89 -4.05 -15.67
CA THR A 381 -6.58 -3.65 -16.91
C THR A 381 -6.13 -2.29 -17.40
N GLY A 382 -5.43 -1.50 -16.59
CA GLY A 382 -5.10 -0.11 -16.89
C GLY A 382 -6.32 0.82 -16.86
N THR A 383 -7.48 0.36 -16.38
CA THR A 383 -8.70 1.16 -16.34
C THR A 383 -8.76 2.03 -15.09
N GLN A 384 -9.26 3.26 -15.22
CA GLN A 384 -9.43 4.20 -14.12
C GLN A 384 -10.90 4.59 -13.99
N ARG A 385 -11.39 4.69 -12.75
CA ARG A 385 -12.70 5.22 -12.38
C ARG A 385 -12.51 6.45 -11.50
N ASP A 386 -13.09 7.57 -11.87
CA ASP A 386 -13.21 8.72 -10.97
C ASP A 386 -14.27 8.41 -9.91
N THR A 387 -13.98 8.73 -8.65
CA THR A 387 -14.91 8.52 -7.54
C THR A 387 -15.88 9.70 -7.36
N GLY A 388 -15.63 10.84 -8.02
CA GLY A 388 -16.38 12.08 -7.82
C GLY A 388 -16.02 12.83 -6.53
N ILE A 389 -15.14 12.28 -5.69
CA ILE A 389 -14.68 12.92 -4.45
C ILE A 389 -13.62 13.97 -4.79
N MET A 390 -13.89 15.20 -4.35
CA MET A 390 -13.03 16.36 -4.58
C MET A 390 -11.94 16.45 -3.50
N ILE A 391 -10.68 16.49 -3.93
CA ILE A 391 -9.53 16.67 -3.04
C ILE A 391 -9.00 18.09 -3.13
N SER A 392 -9.10 18.85 -2.04
CA SER A 392 -8.60 20.22 -1.93
C SER A 392 -7.06 20.29 -1.83
N SER A 393 -6.45 19.32 -1.13
CA SER A 393 -5.00 19.26 -0.91
C SER A 393 -4.53 17.81 -0.81
N LEU A 394 -3.58 17.42 -1.66
CA LEU A 394 -2.93 16.09 -1.61
C LEU A 394 -2.26 15.79 -0.26
N ALA A 395 -1.93 16.84 0.46
CA ALA A 395 -1.29 16.77 1.74
C ALA A 395 -2.27 16.25 2.83
N GLN A 396 -3.55 16.60 2.74
CA GLN A 396 -4.58 16.30 3.74
C GLN A 396 -5.31 14.97 3.49
N VAL A 397 -4.85 14.14 2.55
CA VAL A 397 -5.52 12.88 2.19
C VAL A 397 -4.81 11.70 2.80
N SER A 398 -5.56 10.88 3.53
CA SER A 398 -5.17 9.57 4.04
C SER A 398 -6.22 8.53 3.67
N PHE A 399 -5.82 7.27 3.63
CA PHE A 399 -6.71 6.13 3.46
C PHE A 399 -6.46 5.19 4.64
N ASP A 400 -7.52 4.77 5.32
CA ASP A 400 -7.40 3.86 6.44
C ASP A 400 -8.68 3.02 6.56
N SER A 401 -8.55 1.84 7.16
CA SER A 401 -9.70 1.04 7.54
C SER A 401 -10.39 1.67 8.74
N PHE A 402 -11.63 2.09 8.56
CA PHE A 402 -12.43 2.64 9.64
C PHE A 402 -13.38 1.59 10.23
N MET A 403 -13.57 1.62 11.55
CA MET A 403 -14.58 0.84 12.25
C MET A 403 -15.31 1.72 13.27
N GLU A 404 -16.60 1.47 13.49
CA GLU A 404 -17.34 2.19 14.52
C GLU A 404 -16.96 1.75 15.92
N THR A 405 -16.98 2.69 16.87
CA THR A 405 -16.55 2.41 18.24
C THR A 405 -17.30 3.25 19.29
N LEU A 406 -17.57 2.64 20.45
CA LEU A 406 -18.10 3.32 21.63
C LEU A 406 -17.01 3.72 22.63
N VAL A 407 -15.73 3.59 22.26
CA VAL A 407 -14.61 4.01 23.10
C VAL A 407 -14.78 5.47 23.48
N LEU A 408 -14.80 5.74 24.78
CA LEU A 408 -14.93 7.09 25.29
C LEU A 408 -13.63 7.85 25.10
N VAL A 409 -13.78 9.08 24.61
CA VAL A 409 -12.70 10.05 24.49
C VAL A 409 -13.01 11.12 25.53
N GLU A 410 -12.18 11.17 26.58
CA GLU A 410 -12.36 12.03 27.76
C GLU A 410 -11.14 12.89 28.06
#